data_AF-A0A7J4LD73-F1
#
_entry.id   AF-A0A7J4LD73-F1
#
_cell.length_a   1.000
_cell.length_b   1.000
_cell.length_c   1.000
_cell.angle_alpha   90.00
_cell.angle_beta   90.00
_cell.angle_gamma   90.00
#
_symmetry.space_group_name_H-M   'P 1'
#
loop_
_entity.id
_entity.type
_entity.pdbx_description
1 polymer ?
#
loop_
_entity_poly.entity_id
_entity_poly.type
_entity_poly.pdbx_seq_one_letter_code
_entity_poly.pdbx_strand_id
1 'polypeptide(L)' 'MSKTRYVQVRVNQDQLERIKNNASAKGYRTISHYARDLMLEKNLFFERKFEEMYQEVLNISKRIK' A
#
# COMPACT_ATOMS: atom_id res chain seq x y z
N MET A 1 -31.92 6.49 2.37
CA MET A 1 -30.79 5.59 2.67
C MET A 1 -29.60 5.99 1.82
N SER A 2 -28.44 6.31 2.41
CA SER A 2 -27.23 6.57 1.63
C SER A 2 -26.79 5.28 0.92
N LYS A 3 -26.43 5.38 -0.36
CA LYS A 3 -25.91 4.21 -1.11
C LYS A 3 -24.49 3.92 -0.62
N THR A 4 -24.32 2.81 0.10
CA THR A 4 -22.98 2.32 0.47
C THR A 4 -22.25 1.91 -0.80
N ARG A 5 -21.12 2.55 -1.09
CA ARG A 5 -20.24 2.17 -2.21
C ARG A 5 -19.32 1.05 -1.74
N TYR A 6 -19.12 0.05 -2.59
CA TYR A 6 -18.23 -1.08 -2.32
C TYR A 6 -17.12 -1.13 -3.38
N VAL A 7 -15.98 -1.69 -2.98
CA VAL A 7 -14.87 -2.01 -3.88
C VAL A 7 -14.76 -3.51 -3.97
N GLN A 8 -14.75 -4.04 -5.19
CA GLN A 8 -14.52 -5.46 -5.46
C GLN A 8 -13.15 -5.63 -6.08
N VAL A 9 -12.39 -6.60 -5.58
CA VAL A 9 -11.06 -6.96 -6.09
C VAL A 9 -11.08 -8.44 -6.41
N ARG A 10 -10.74 -8.80 -7.65
CA ARG A 10 -10.58 -10.18 -8.06
C ARG A 10 -9.14 -10.61 -7.81
N VAL A 11 -8.96 -11.73 -7.13
CA VAL A 11 -7.65 -12.30 -6.81
C VAL A 11 -7.66 -13.80 -7.06
N ASN A 12 -6.48 -14.34 -7.31
CA ASN A 12 -6.22 -15.76 -7.48
C ASN A 12 -6.17 -16.43 -6.09
N GLN A 13 -6.22 -17.75 -6.04
CA GLN A 13 -6.16 -18.50 -4.77
C GLN A 13 -4.88 -18.18 -3.98
N ASP A 14 -3.71 -18.24 -4.62
CA ASP A 14 -2.42 -17.97 -3.97
C ASP A 14 -2.33 -16.54 -3.42
N GLN A 15 -2.91 -15.58 -4.15
CA GLN A 15 -2.97 -14.19 -3.72
C GLN A 15 -3.88 -14.03 -2.50
N LEU A 16 -5.02 -14.72 -2.49
CA LEU A 16 -5.94 -14.72 -1.37
C LEU A 16 -5.27 -15.27 -0.09
N GLU A 17 -4.51 -16.35 -0.20
CA GLU A 17 -3.77 -16.91 0.94
C GLU A 17 -2.73 -15.93 1.47
N ARG A 18 -1.94 -15.32 0.58
CA ARG A 18 -0.97 -14.28 0.97
C ARG A 18 -1.65 -13.10 1.66
N ILE A 19 -2.78 -12.63 1.15
CA ILE A 19 -3.55 -11.54 1.74
C ILE A 19 -4.04 -11.91 3.14
N LYS A 20 -4.58 -13.12 3.31
CA LYS A 20 -5.03 -13.64 4.62
C LYS A 20 -3.89 -13.71 5.63
N ASN A 21 -2.77 -14.29 5.24
CA ASN A 21 -1.61 -14.43 6.11
C ASN A 21 -1.06 -13.08 6.55
N ASN A 22 -0.94 -12.12 5.62
CA ASN A 22 -0.49 -10.77 5.93
C ASN A 22 -1.48 -10.01 6.83
N ALA A 23 -2.78 -10.13 6.56
CA ALA A 23 -3.81 -9.49 7.39
C ALA A 23 -3.76 -10.04 8.83
N SER A 24 -3.64 -11.36 8.99
CA SER A 24 -3.54 -12.02 10.29
C SER A 24 -2.27 -11.64 11.03
N ALA A 25 -1.12 -11.66 10.34
CA ALA A 25 0.18 -11.31 10.93
C ALA A 25 0.24 -9.87 11.46
N LYS A 26 -0.49 -8.95 10.82
CA LYS A 26 -0.63 -7.56 11.26
C LYS A 26 -1.78 -7.34 12.26
N GLY A 27 -2.48 -8.39 12.68
CA GLY A 27 -3.54 -8.32 13.69
C GLY A 27 -4.89 -7.82 13.19
N TYR A 28 -5.13 -7.76 11.87
CA TYR A 28 -6.43 -7.32 11.36
C TYR A 28 -7.49 -8.42 11.53
N ARG A 29 -8.63 -8.04 12.12
CA ARG A 29 -9.78 -8.92 12.32
C ARG A 29 -10.44 -9.40 11.01
N THR A 30 -10.34 -8.63 9.93
CA THR A 30 -10.93 -8.99 8.63
C THR A 30 -10.04 -8.52 7.47
N ILE A 31 -10.09 -9.25 6.35
CA ILE A 31 -9.41 -8.90 5.11
C ILE A 31 -9.86 -7.53 4.60
N SER A 32 -11.16 -7.21 4.70
CA SER A 32 -11.69 -5.93 4.25
C SER A 32 -11.17 -4.75 5.08
N HIS A 33 -10.94 -4.95 6.39
CA HIS A 33 -10.29 -3.92 7.22
C HIS A 33 -8.85 -3.69 6.76
N TYR A 34 -8.08 -4.77 6.62
CA TYR A 34 -6.71 -4.71 6.12
C TYR A 34 -6.61 -4.04 4.73
N ALA A 35 -7.49 -4.41 3.80
CA ALA A 35 -7.50 -3.86 2.45
C ALA A 35 -7.85 -2.37 2.43
N ARG A 36 -8.83 -1.95 3.24
CA ARG A 36 -9.17 -0.52 3.38
C ARG A 36 -8.01 0.27 3.98
N ASP A 37 -7.39 -0.28 5.01
CA ASP A 37 -6.25 0.36 5.66
C ASP A 37 -5.11 0.54 4.68
N LEU A 38 -4.72 -0.50 3.95
CA LEU A 38 -3.72 -0.39 2.87
C LEU A 38 -4.08 0.64 1.78
N MET A 39 -5.36 0.73 1.39
CA MET A 39 -5.81 1.68 0.37
C MET A 39 -5.79 3.13 0.87
N LEU A 40 -5.95 3.34 2.18
CA LEU A 40 -5.92 4.65 2.82
C LEU A 40 -4.51 5.02 3.31
N GLU A 41 -3.72 4.04 3.73
CA GLU A 41 -2.32 4.13 4.17
C GLU A 41 -1.34 4.37 3.02
N LYS A 42 -1.79 4.36 1.75
CA LYS A 42 -1.01 4.96 0.65
C LYS A 42 -0.86 6.45 0.93
N ASN A 43 0.11 6.75 1.78
CA ASN A 43 0.53 8.05 2.18
C ASN A 43 1.27 8.62 0.98
N LEU A 44 0.50 9.13 0.00
CA LEU A 44 0.99 9.80 -1.19
C LEU A 44 2.08 10.83 -0.86
N PHE A 45 2.02 11.39 0.35
CA PHE A 45 3.05 12.25 0.90
C PHE A 45 4.38 11.51 1.16
N PHE A 46 4.36 10.36 1.83
CA PHE A 46 5.57 9.56 2.06
C PHE A 46 6.15 9.02 0.75
N GLU A 47 5.33 8.46 -0.14
CA GLU A 47 5.79 7.97 -1.46
C GLU A 47 6.44 9.11 -2.27
N ARG A 48 5.84 10.31 -2.28
CA ARG A 48 6.43 11.50 -2.92
C ARG A 48 7.72 11.96 -2.26
N LYS A 49 7.78 12.00 -0.93
CA LYS A 49 8.97 12.48 -0.21
C LYS A 49 10.14 11.51 -0.35
N PHE A 50 9.86 10.21 -0.35
CA PHE A 50 10.86 9.19 -0.63
C PHE A 50 11.40 9.31 -2.06
N GLU A 51 10.53 9.50 -3.05
CA GLU A 51 10.92 9.75 -4.44
C GLU A 51 11.80 11.01 -4.55
N GLU A 52 11.41 12.12 -3.92
CA GLU A 52 12.19 13.37 -3.88
C GLU A 52 13.60 13.16 -3.29
N MET A 53 13.69 12.51 -2.13
CA MET A 53 14.98 12.19 -1.50
C MET A 53 15.86 11.29 -2.38
N TYR A 54 15.26 10.29 -3.03
CA TYR A 54 15.99 9.39 -3.92
C TYR A 54 16.57 10.13 -5.14
N GLN A 55 15.80 11.05 -5.73
CA GLN A 55 16.27 11.88 -6.83
C GLN A 55 17.39 12.85 -6.40
N GLU A 56 17.32 13.41 -5.19
CA GLU A 56 18.42 14.24 -4.65
C GLU A 56 19.72 13.44 -4.51
N VAL A 57 19.66 12.22 -3.95
CA VAL A 57 20.82 11.34 -3.83
C VAL A 57 21.42 11.00 -5.19
N LEU A 58 20.58 10.67 -6.19
CA LEU A 58 21.02 10.43 -7.56
C LEU A 58 21.72 11.65 -8.17
N ASN A 59 21.16 12.84 -7.98
CA ASN A 59 21.75 14.08 -8.52
C ASN A 59 23.09 14.43 -7.85
N ILE A 60 23.22 14.20 -6.54
CA ILE A 60 24.50 14.34 -5.83
C ILE A 60 25.52 13.33 -6.39
N SER A 61 25.13 12.07 -6.58
CA SER A 61 26.02 11.02 -7.10
C SER A 61 26.55 11.34 -8.51
N LYS A 62 25.73 11.99 -9.35
CA LYS A 62 26.10 12.42 -10.70
C LYS A 62 27.04 13.62 -10.74
N ARG A 63 27.06 14.46 -9.69
CA ARG A 63 27.97 15.61 -9.56
C ARG A 63 29.36 15.23 -9.04
N ILE A 64 29.50 14.04 -8.45
CA ILE A 64 30.76 13.52 -7.89
C ILE A 64 31.54 12.70 -8.94
N LYS A 65 30.91 12.36 -10.07
CA LYS A 65 31.56 11.82 -11.28
C LYS A 65 31.95 12.95 -12.23
#